data_AF-A0A5C6QD60-F1
#
_entry.id   AF-A0A5C6QD60-F1
#
_cell.length_a   1.000
_cell.length_b   1.000
_cell.length_c   1.000
_cell.angle_alpha   90.00
_cell.angle_beta   90.00
_cell.angle_gamma   90.00
#
_symmetry.space_group_name_H-M   'P 1'
#
loop_
_entity.id
_entity.type
_entity.pdbx_description
1 polymer ?
#
loop_
_entity_poly.entity_id
_entity_poly.type
_entity_poly.pdbx_seq_one_letter_code
_entity_poly.pdbx_strand_id
1 'polypeptide(L)'
;MIKQSKKYQPRLSTLMNLCEVNYMFLIRLLASHNDEEAVGDERCFFISDFLSYNIKILEITRYTSLVSICQELPKTKRATAVEENSVDNNDNKTVFDHILRPKMTIRLYHDARMAEVISNQDIKQVKPRYDYPNSKMHLPDEKEQINQFLKEWLQLCLKLGQVNLSLFE
;
A
#
# COMPACT_ATOMS: atom_id res chain seq x y z
N MET A 1 42.82 6.44 4.85
CA MET A 1 42.09 5.21 5.19
C MET A 1 40.62 5.42 4.88
N ILE A 2 40.11 4.84 3.78
CA ILE A 2 38.68 4.85 3.50
C ILE A 2 38.02 3.94 4.54
N LYS A 3 37.22 4.52 5.43
CA LYS A 3 36.46 3.78 6.44
C LYS A 3 35.48 2.88 5.68
N GLN A 4 35.71 1.56 5.67
CA GLN A 4 34.75 0.64 5.09
C GLN A 4 33.43 0.80 5.84
N SER A 5 32.36 1.17 5.13
CA SER A 5 31.03 1.25 5.72
C SER A 5 30.61 -0.14 6.17
N LYS A 6 30.00 -0.25 7.37
CA LYS A 6 29.52 -1.53 7.87
C LYS A 6 28.47 -2.07 6.91
N LYS A 7 28.62 -3.33 6.48
CA LYS A 7 27.63 -4.04 5.66
C LYS A 7 26.29 -4.02 6.39
N TYR A 8 25.21 -3.58 5.73
CA TYR A 8 23.87 -3.61 6.32
C TYR A 8 23.52 -5.03 6.81
N GLN A 9 22.97 -5.13 8.00
CA GLN A 9 22.52 -6.38 8.60
C GLN A 9 21.07 -6.16 9.06
N PRO A 10 20.09 -6.82 8.40
CA PRO A 10 18.69 -6.69 8.79
C PRO A 10 18.48 -7.17 10.22
N ARG A 11 17.82 -6.35 11.05
CA ARG A 11 17.39 -6.79 12.38
C ARG A 11 16.04 -7.47 12.27
N LEU A 12 16.06 -8.80 12.21
CA LEU A 12 14.85 -9.60 11.99
C LEU A 12 13.76 -9.31 13.04
N SER A 13 14.12 -9.17 14.31
CA SER A 13 13.15 -8.86 15.37
C SER A 13 12.38 -7.55 15.13
N THR A 14 13.06 -6.51 14.66
CA THR A 14 12.44 -5.22 14.32
C THR A 14 11.51 -5.37 13.12
N LEU A 15 11.95 -6.08 12.08
CA LEU A 15 11.14 -6.31 10.89
C LEU A 15 9.88 -7.12 11.21
N MET A 16 10.00 -8.18 12.02
CA MET A 16 8.87 -9.01 12.45
C MET A 16 7.85 -8.19 13.24
N ASN A 17 8.32 -7.34 14.16
CA ASN A 17 7.44 -6.45 14.92
C ASN A 17 6.70 -5.47 13.99
N LEU A 18 7.37 -4.90 12.98
CA LEU A 18 6.69 -4.06 11.97
C LEU A 18 5.58 -4.82 11.24
N CYS A 19 5.82 -6.08 10.86
CA CYS A 19 4.82 -6.92 10.20
C CYS A 19 3.63 -7.23 11.12
N GLU A 20 3.84 -7.47 12.41
CA GLU A 20 2.76 -7.67 13.40
C GLU A 20 1.95 -6.39 13.62
N VAL A 21 2.63 -5.24 13.75
CA VAL A 21 1.95 -3.93 13.92
C VAL A 21 1.12 -3.58 12.69
N ASN A 22 1.67 -3.80 11.48
CA ASN A 22 0.97 -3.57 10.23
C ASN A 22 -0.27 -4.46 10.09
N TYR A 23 -0.17 -5.72 10.53
CA TYR A 23 -1.32 -6.63 10.59
C TYR A 23 -2.43 -6.06 11.46
N MET A 24 -2.11 -5.65 12.69
CA MET A 24 -3.11 -5.12 13.62
C MET A 24 -3.78 -3.84 13.09
N PHE A 25 -3.04 -2.97 12.40
CA PHE A 25 -3.63 -1.79 11.77
C PHE A 25 -4.54 -2.14 10.60
N LEU A 26 -4.16 -3.10 9.76
CA LEU A 26 -4.99 -3.54 8.64
C LEU A 26 -6.28 -4.19 9.13
N ILE A 27 -6.21 -5.11 10.10
CA ILE A 27 -7.41 -5.73 10.69
C ILE A 27 -8.33 -4.66 11.29
N ARG A 28 -7.78 -3.68 12.00
CA ARG A 28 -8.58 -2.60 12.59
C ARG A 28 -9.26 -1.73 11.54
N LEU A 29 -8.61 -1.51 10.40
CA LEU A 29 -9.13 -0.65 9.34
C LEU A 29 -10.12 -1.41 8.43
N LEU A 30 -9.90 -2.70 8.21
CA LEU A 30 -10.81 -3.59 7.49
C LEU A 30 -12.05 -3.98 8.30
N ALA A 31 -11.97 -3.90 9.63
CA ALA A 31 -13.04 -4.27 10.57
C ALA A 31 -14.40 -3.70 10.12
N SER A 32 -15.24 -4.60 9.62
CA SER A 32 -16.58 -4.31 9.16
C SER A 32 -17.58 -4.72 10.24
N HIS A 33 -18.75 -4.08 10.25
CA HIS A 33 -19.86 -4.49 11.11
C HIS A 33 -20.56 -5.78 10.63
N ASN A 34 -20.21 -6.28 9.44
CA ASN A 34 -20.74 -7.51 8.86
C ASN A 34 -19.69 -8.64 9.04
N ASP A 35 -20.15 -9.79 9.53
CA ASP A 35 -19.30 -10.94 9.89
C ASP A 35 -18.70 -11.69 8.68
N GLU A 36 -18.98 -11.24 7.45
CA GLU A 36 -18.52 -11.89 6.22
C GLU A 36 -17.66 -10.93 5.40
N GLU A 37 -16.33 -11.06 5.50
CA GLU A 37 -15.41 -10.45 4.54
C GLU A 37 -15.58 -11.17 3.19
N ALA A 38 -15.98 -10.43 2.16
CA ALA A 38 -16.13 -10.96 0.81
C ALA A 38 -14.98 -10.53 -0.09
N VAL A 39 -14.62 -11.39 -1.06
CA VAL A 39 -13.66 -11.01 -2.10
C VAL A 39 -14.27 -9.87 -2.94
N GLY A 40 -13.50 -8.80 -3.11
CA GLY A 40 -13.95 -7.60 -3.80
C GLY A 40 -14.49 -6.51 -2.88
N ASP A 41 -14.57 -6.75 -1.57
CA ASP A 41 -14.91 -5.70 -0.61
C ASP A 41 -13.90 -4.55 -0.69
N GLU A 42 -14.45 -3.34 -0.76
CA GLU A 42 -13.69 -2.11 -0.85
C GLU A 42 -14.01 -1.19 0.33
N ARG A 43 -12.98 -0.46 0.76
CA ARG A 43 -13.05 0.57 1.80
C ARG A 43 -12.42 1.83 1.24
N CYS A 44 -13.26 2.84 1.04
CA CYS A 44 -12.84 4.16 0.60
C CYS A 44 -12.86 5.10 1.80
N PHE A 45 -11.75 5.80 2.02
CA PHE A 45 -11.66 6.83 3.04
C PHE A 45 -10.83 7.98 2.51
N PHE A 46 -11.10 9.18 3.00
CA PHE A 46 -10.40 10.39 2.61
C PHE A 46 -9.82 11.07 3.84
N ILE A 47 -8.69 11.76 3.67
CA ILE A 47 -8.09 12.60 4.71
C ILE A 47 -8.39 14.06 4.43
N SER A 48 -8.41 14.41 3.15
CA SER A 48 -8.74 15.75 2.65
C SER A 48 -9.37 15.61 1.27
N ASP A 49 -9.92 16.71 0.75
CA ASP A 49 -10.50 16.78 -0.60
C ASP A 49 -9.53 16.31 -1.69
N PHE A 50 -8.22 16.36 -1.42
CA PHE A 50 -7.15 16.00 -2.35
C PHE A 50 -6.51 14.64 -2.10
N LEU A 51 -6.86 13.97 -1.00
CA LEU A 51 -6.19 12.77 -0.55
C LEU A 51 -7.21 11.70 -0.18
N SER A 52 -7.48 10.83 -1.14
CA SER A 52 -8.37 9.69 -0.98
C SER A 52 -7.58 8.39 -1.06
N TYR A 53 -8.06 7.37 -0.38
CA TYR A 53 -7.47 6.05 -0.36
C TYR A 53 -8.54 5.00 -0.55
N ASN A 54 -8.18 3.95 -1.27
CA ASN A 54 -9.00 2.77 -1.46
C ASN A 54 -8.23 1.55 -0.98
N ILE A 55 -8.90 0.71 -0.20
CA ILE A 55 -8.40 -0.60 0.19
C ILE A 55 -9.37 -1.64 -0.33
N LYS A 56 -8.84 -2.62 -1.05
CA LYS A 56 -9.61 -3.68 -1.68
C LYS A 56 -9.11 -5.05 -1.26
N ILE A 57 -10.02 -5.94 -0.89
CA ILE A 57 -9.71 -7.35 -0.69
C ILE A 57 -9.71 -8.05 -2.06
N LEU A 58 -8.55 -8.57 -2.46
CA LEU A 58 -8.34 -9.22 -3.75
C LEU A 58 -8.57 -10.74 -3.69
N GLU A 59 -8.19 -11.36 -2.57
CA GLU A 59 -8.23 -12.81 -2.39
C GLU A 59 -8.45 -13.11 -0.90
N ILE A 60 -9.30 -14.08 -0.59
CA ILE A 60 -9.48 -14.60 0.76
C ILE A 60 -9.27 -16.12 0.70
N THR A 61 -8.44 -16.63 1.59
CA THR A 61 -8.23 -18.06 1.82
C THR A 61 -8.39 -18.35 3.31
N ARG A 62 -8.38 -19.63 3.71
CA ARG A 62 -8.60 -20.03 5.10
C ARG A 62 -7.68 -19.33 6.12
N TYR A 63 -6.42 -19.10 5.76
CA TYR A 63 -5.41 -18.54 6.67
C TYR A 63 -4.74 -17.27 6.15
N THR A 64 -4.99 -16.91 4.89
CA THR A 64 -4.36 -15.73 4.28
C THR A 64 -5.34 -14.91 3.48
N SER A 65 -5.16 -13.59 3.51
CA SER A 65 -5.93 -12.65 2.69
C SER A 65 -4.97 -11.75 1.92
N LEU A 66 -5.31 -11.43 0.68
CA LEU A 66 -4.55 -10.51 -0.16
C LEU A 66 -5.32 -9.20 -0.28
N VAL A 67 -4.67 -8.11 0.09
CA VAL A 67 -5.27 -6.78 0.16
C VAL A 67 -4.45 -5.82 -0.69
N SER A 68 -5.13 -4.97 -1.45
CA SER A 68 -4.52 -3.85 -2.16
C SER A 68 -4.85 -2.55 -1.43
N ILE A 69 -3.86 -1.69 -1.22
CA ILE A 69 -4.05 -0.31 -0.76
C ILE A 69 -3.52 0.64 -1.83
N CYS A 70 -4.30 1.64 -2.18
CA CYS A 70 -4.00 2.59 -3.25
C CYS A 70 -4.35 4.01 -2.79
N GLN A 71 -3.53 4.98 -3.19
CA GLN A 71 -3.90 6.40 -3.15
C GLN A 71 -4.61 6.79 -4.43
N GLU A 72 -5.76 7.45 -4.29
CA GLU A 72 -6.55 8.02 -5.37
C GLU A 72 -6.41 9.54 -5.36
N LEU A 73 -6.23 10.14 -6.54
CA LEU A 73 -6.41 11.57 -6.71
C LEU A 73 -7.89 11.90 -6.85
N PRO A 74 -8.29 13.12 -6.47
CA PRO A 74 -9.64 13.58 -6.71
C PRO A 74 -9.88 13.55 -8.20
N LYS A 75 -11.00 12.94 -8.60
CA LYS A 75 -11.54 13.12 -9.95
C LYS A 75 -11.84 14.62 -10.07
N THR A 76 -10.90 15.39 -10.60
CA THR A 76 -11.15 16.79 -10.95
C THR A 76 -12.34 16.76 -11.88
N LYS A 77 -13.52 17.19 -11.42
CA LYS A 77 -14.68 17.42 -12.26
C LYS A 77 -14.36 18.58 -13.20
N ARG A 78 -13.63 18.29 -14.28
CA ARG A 78 -13.41 19.10 -15.48
C ARG A 78 -13.17 18.09 -16.61
N ALA A 79 -14.04 17.84 -17.56
CA ALA A 79 -15.37 18.37 -17.87
C ALA A 79 -16.11 17.23 -18.62
N THR A 80 -17.45 17.24 -18.56
CA THR A 80 -18.37 16.73 -19.60
C THR A 80 -17.93 15.55 -20.48
N ALA A 81 -18.65 14.44 -20.32
CA ALA A 81 -19.14 13.58 -21.40
C ALA A 81 -18.62 13.91 -22.81
N VAL A 82 -17.49 13.34 -23.19
CA VAL A 82 -17.25 12.87 -24.56
C VAL A 82 -16.42 11.60 -24.43
N GLU A 83 -16.99 10.58 -25.05
CA GLU A 83 -16.47 9.25 -25.24
C GLU A 83 -15.04 9.26 -25.79
N GLU A 84 -14.32 8.20 -25.43
CA GLU A 84 -13.29 7.54 -26.22
C GLU A 84 -13.09 8.15 -27.61
N ASN A 85 -12.04 8.96 -27.78
CA ASN A 85 -11.23 9.14 -29.00
C ASN A 85 -10.43 10.44 -28.90
N SER A 86 -9.29 10.42 -28.21
CA SER A 86 -8.18 11.34 -28.51
C SER A 86 -6.85 10.61 -28.43
N VAL A 87 -6.36 10.24 -29.60
CA VAL A 87 -4.98 9.81 -29.86
C VAL A 87 -4.10 11.05 -29.70
N ASP A 88 -3.61 11.31 -28.49
CA ASP A 88 -2.66 12.40 -28.25
C ASP A 88 -1.55 11.96 -27.29
N ASN A 89 -0.31 12.09 -27.77
CA ASN A 89 0.97 11.72 -27.14
C ASN A 89 1.10 12.20 -25.68
N ASN A 90 0.66 11.38 -24.72
CA ASN A 90 0.64 11.68 -23.29
C ASN A 90 1.35 10.63 -22.43
N ASP A 91 2.34 9.93 -22.99
CA ASP A 91 3.12 8.91 -22.25
C ASP A 91 3.67 9.48 -20.94
N ASN A 92 4.18 10.72 -20.97
CA ASN A 92 4.73 11.38 -19.77
C ASN A 92 3.66 11.65 -18.70
N LYS A 93 2.42 12.02 -19.08
CA LYS A 93 1.35 12.34 -18.13
C LYS A 93 0.91 11.09 -17.36
N THR A 94 0.86 9.94 -18.04
CA THR A 94 0.54 8.66 -17.40
C THR A 94 1.64 8.18 -16.46
N VAL A 95 2.92 8.34 -16.84
CA VAL A 95 4.06 7.91 -16.01
C VAL A 95 4.14 8.69 -14.69
N PHE A 96 4.00 10.01 -14.71
CA PHE A 96 3.98 10.80 -13.48
C PHE A 96 2.80 10.44 -12.57
N ASP A 97 1.66 10.13 -13.18
CA ASP A 97 0.45 9.72 -12.45
C ASP A 97 0.64 8.38 -11.73
N HIS A 98 1.34 7.42 -12.35
CA HIS A 98 1.68 6.14 -11.72
C HIS A 98 2.71 6.28 -10.60
N ILE A 99 3.69 7.17 -10.73
CA ILE A 99 4.70 7.42 -9.68
C ILE A 99 4.08 8.10 -8.45
N LEU A 100 3.18 9.06 -8.66
CA LEU A 100 2.57 9.86 -7.61
C LEU A 100 1.42 9.15 -6.88
N ARG A 101 1.02 7.96 -7.36
CA ARG A 101 -0.02 7.13 -6.75
C ARG A 101 0.61 5.92 -6.07
N PRO A 102 1.01 6.03 -4.79
CA PRO A 102 1.46 4.86 -4.05
C PRO A 102 0.37 3.79 -4.07
N LYS A 103 0.78 2.59 -4.45
CA LYS A 103 -0.04 1.39 -4.47
C LYS A 103 0.77 0.25 -3.90
N MET A 104 0.22 -0.47 -2.93
CA MET A 104 0.86 -1.63 -2.35
C MET A 104 -0.10 -2.81 -2.35
N THR A 105 0.45 -4.00 -2.51
CA THR A 105 -0.28 -5.26 -2.31
C THR A 105 0.34 -5.98 -1.13
N ILE A 106 -0.51 -6.28 -0.15
CA ILE A 106 -0.14 -6.83 1.14
C ILE A 106 -0.83 -8.18 1.31
N ARG A 107 -0.08 -9.16 1.76
CA ARG A 107 -0.61 -10.44 2.22
C ARG A 107 -0.70 -10.43 3.75
N LEU A 108 -1.88 -10.73 4.25
CA LEU A 108 -2.17 -10.94 5.66
C LEU A 108 -2.10 -12.44 5.94
N TYR A 109 -1.29 -12.83 6.92
CA TYR A 109 -1.24 -14.17 7.49
C TYR A 109 -1.97 -14.15 8.82
N HIS A 110 -3.14 -14.77 8.88
CA HIS A 110 -4.02 -14.72 10.05
C HIS A 110 -3.57 -15.65 11.18
N ASP A 111 -2.89 -16.74 10.82
CA ASP A 111 -2.27 -17.70 11.72
C ASP A 111 -1.04 -17.12 12.43
N ALA A 112 -0.16 -16.46 11.68
CA ALA A 112 1.02 -15.79 12.20
C ALA A 112 0.74 -14.37 12.73
N ARG A 113 -0.45 -13.81 12.45
CA ARG A 113 -0.83 -12.41 12.74
C ARG A 113 0.18 -11.39 12.18
N MET A 114 0.56 -11.59 10.92
CA MET A 114 1.59 -10.80 10.25
C MET A 114 1.11 -10.27 8.90
N ALA A 115 1.57 -9.07 8.55
CA ALA A 115 1.36 -8.46 7.24
C ALA A 115 2.68 -8.40 6.47
N GLU A 116 2.69 -8.96 5.27
CA GLU A 116 3.82 -8.89 4.36
C GLU A 116 3.48 -8.07 3.12
N VAL A 117 4.29 -7.05 2.82
CA VAL A 117 4.21 -6.36 1.52
C VAL A 117 4.82 -7.24 0.43
N ILE A 118 3.98 -7.67 -0.51
CA ILE A 118 4.34 -8.52 -1.66
C ILE A 118 4.86 -7.67 -2.82
N SER A 119 4.22 -6.52 -3.05
CA SER A 119 4.61 -5.58 -4.09
C SER A 119 4.33 -4.14 -3.70
N ASN A 120 5.21 -3.25 -4.17
CA ASN A 120 5.05 -1.80 -4.09
C ASN A 120 5.14 -1.25 -5.52
N GLN A 121 4.05 -0.65 -5.99
CA GLN A 121 3.88 -0.20 -7.37
C GLN A 121 4.27 -1.30 -8.38
N ASP A 122 5.35 -1.11 -9.13
CA ASP A 122 5.83 -2.05 -10.16
C ASP A 122 6.88 -3.05 -9.65
N ILE A 123 7.36 -2.89 -8.41
CA ILE A 123 8.39 -3.76 -7.84
C ILE A 123 7.69 -4.89 -7.07
N LYS A 124 7.84 -6.12 -7.59
CA LYS A 124 7.39 -7.35 -6.94
C LYS A 124 8.58 -8.08 -6.30
N GLN A 125 8.30 -8.86 -5.26
CA GLN A 125 9.30 -9.74 -4.62
C GLN A 125 10.57 -9.01 -4.13
N VAL A 126 10.37 -7.94 -3.36
CA VAL A 126 11.48 -7.18 -2.76
C VAL A 126 12.29 -8.09 -1.84
N LYS A 127 13.59 -8.21 -2.11
CA LYS A 127 14.48 -9.07 -1.33
C LYS A 127 14.71 -8.48 0.07
N PRO A 128 14.90 -9.32 1.11
CA PRO A 128 15.27 -8.84 2.44
C PRO A 128 16.56 -8.01 2.48
N ARG A 129 17.44 -8.23 1.50
CA ARG A 129 18.70 -7.52 1.33
C ARG A 129 19.17 -7.59 -0.12
N TYR A 130 19.74 -6.49 -0.61
CA TYR A 130 20.51 -6.47 -1.85
C TYR A 130 22.01 -6.32 -1.55
N ASP A 131 22.85 -7.08 -2.25
CA ASP A 131 24.30 -6.86 -2.25
C ASP A 131 24.64 -5.73 -3.21
N TYR A 132 25.65 -4.92 -2.84
CA TYR A 132 26.12 -3.80 -3.65
C TYR A 132 27.51 -4.12 -4.22
N PRO A 133 27.81 -3.76 -5.48
CA PRO A 133 27.00 -2.97 -6.43
C PRO A 133 25.83 -3.72 -7.05
N ASN A 134 24.64 -3.11 -6.98
CA ASN A 134 23.42 -3.63 -7.58
C ASN A 134 23.11 -2.90 -8.90
N SER A 135 22.95 -3.63 -10.00
CA SER A 135 22.64 -3.08 -11.33
C SER A 135 21.28 -2.37 -11.39
N LYS A 136 20.33 -2.80 -10.56
CA LYS A 136 19.00 -2.17 -10.44
C LYS A 136 18.97 -1.02 -9.43
N MET A 137 20.10 -0.70 -8.81
CA MET A 137 20.26 0.37 -7.81
C MET A 137 19.31 0.31 -6.60
N HIS A 138 18.77 -0.87 -6.25
CA HIS A 138 18.00 -1.03 -5.00
C HIS A 138 18.88 -0.83 -3.78
N LEU A 139 18.29 -0.20 -2.76
CA LEU A 139 18.91 0.01 -1.46
C LEU A 139 19.00 -1.31 -0.67
N PRO A 140 20.03 -1.51 0.17
CA PRO A 140 20.18 -2.72 0.97
C PRO A 140 19.01 -3.01 1.94
N ASP A 141 18.31 -2.00 2.42
CA ASP A 141 17.26 -2.02 3.45
C ASP A 141 15.84 -1.78 2.90
N GLU A 142 15.66 -1.89 1.58
CA GLU A 142 14.41 -1.56 0.88
C GLU A 142 13.18 -2.29 1.45
N LYS A 143 13.30 -3.57 1.84
CA LYS A 143 12.20 -4.32 2.47
C LYS A 143 11.76 -3.71 3.80
N GLU A 144 12.71 -3.25 4.63
CA GLU A 144 12.41 -2.62 5.91
C GLU A 144 11.75 -1.25 5.70
N GLN A 145 12.28 -0.44 4.79
CA GLN A 145 11.72 0.86 4.43
C GLN A 145 10.28 0.76 3.91
N ILE A 146 9.98 -0.23 3.07
CA ILE A 146 8.63 -0.45 2.55
C ILE A 146 7.65 -0.83 3.67
N ASN A 147 8.06 -1.68 4.61
CA ASN A 147 7.20 -2.03 5.75
C ASN A 147 6.99 -0.86 6.70
N GLN A 148 8.02 -0.03 6.90
CA GLN A 148 7.91 1.20 7.68
C GLN A 148 6.99 2.23 7.00
N PHE A 149 7.08 2.39 5.68
CA PHE A 149 6.16 3.24 4.93
C PHE A 149 4.71 2.76 5.06
N LEU A 150 4.46 1.45 4.90
CA LEU A 150 3.11 0.90 5.10
C LEU A 150 2.60 1.22 6.50
N LYS A 151 3.42 1.08 7.54
CA LYS A 151 3.04 1.40 8.92
C LYS A 151 2.58 2.85 9.05
N GLU A 152 3.39 3.79 8.58
CA GLU A 152 3.08 5.22 8.65
C GLU A 152 1.82 5.56 7.85
N TRP A 153 1.68 4.94 6.67
CA TRP A 153 0.49 5.08 5.85
C TRP A 153 -0.76 4.59 6.58
N LEU A 154 -0.77 3.38 7.13
CA LEU A 154 -1.91 2.84 7.87
C LEU A 154 -2.21 3.66 9.14
N GLN A 155 -1.18 4.13 9.85
CA GLN A 155 -1.35 5.01 11.01
C GLN A 155 -2.02 6.33 10.63
N LEU A 156 -1.62 6.91 9.49
CA LEU A 156 -2.23 8.12 8.96
C LEU A 156 -3.71 7.86 8.64
N CYS A 157 -4.02 6.76 7.98
CA CYS A 157 -5.39 6.36 7.64
C CYS A 157 -6.26 6.18 8.89
N LEU A 158 -5.74 5.50 9.92
CA LEU A 158 -6.48 5.27 11.17
C LEU A 158 -6.68 6.54 12.01
N LYS A 159 -5.79 7.53 11.92
CA LYS A 159 -5.86 8.77 12.70
C LYS A 159 -6.70 9.86 12.05
N LEU A 160 -6.58 10.02 10.74
CA LEU A 160 -7.17 11.14 10.00
C LEU A 160 -8.21 10.70 8.96
N GLY A 161 -8.38 9.40 8.74
CA GLY A 161 -9.34 8.89 7.76
C GLY A 161 -10.77 9.24 8.15
N GLN A 162 -11.50 9.77 7.17
CA GLN A 162 -12.90 10.14 7.25
C GLN A 162 -13.69 9.40 6.16
N VAL A 163 -14.98 9.16 6.42
CA VAL A 163 -15.91 8.54 5.50
C VAL A 163 -17.18 9.40 5.45
N ASN A 164 -17.70 9.63 4.24
CA ASN A 164 -18.96 10.33 4.07
C ASN A 164 -20.09 9.34 4.36
N LEU A 165 -20.70 9.46 5.54
CA LEU A 165 -21.89 8.69 5.90
C LEU A 165 -23.12 9.47 5.45
N SER A 166 -23.88 8.92 4.51
CA SER A 166 -25.24 9.39 4.23
C SER A 166 -26.14 8.89 5.37
N LEU A 167 -26.29 9.71 6.41
CA LEU A 167 -27.03 9.32 7.62
C LEU A 167 -28.55 9.22 7.45
N PHE A 168 -29.12 9.55 6.29
CA PHE A 168 -30.56 9.45 6.03
C PHE A 168 -30.86 9.17 4.55
N GLU A 169 -31.55 8.05 4.30
CA GLU A 169 -32.53 7.86 3.22
C GLU A 169 -33.86 7.42 3.88
#